data_AF-G0JPQ1-F1
#
_entry.id   AF-G0JPQ1-F1
#
_cell.length_a   1.000
_cell.length_b   1.000
_cell.length_c   1.000
_cell.angle_alpha   90.00
_cell.angle_beta   90.00
_cell.angle_gamma   90.00
#
_symmetry.space_group_name_H-M   'P 1'
#
loop_
_entity.id
_entity.type
_entity.pdbx_description
1 polymer ?
#
loop_
_entity_poly.entity_id
_entity_poly.type
_entity_poly.pdbx_seq_one_letter_code
_entity_poly.pdbx_strand_id
1 'polypeptide(L)'
;MTYQELVQFLNQHLGYPFLEDMAPEAALRAAQEDKLDDALTAEVLNALYQGNQCQSANDPVDRAHSFDGLARLRLRTQADDADPRLFRKVLKLSQELDNAFDQELIRQRNAALK
;
A
#
# COMPACT_ATOMS: atom_id res chain seq x y z
N MET A 1 -12.67 2.46 -3.42
CA MET A 1 -11.86 2.73 -2.22
C MET A 1 -10.95 3.93 -2.43
N THR A 2 -10.60 4.61 -1.34
CA THR A 2 -9.67 5.75 -1.27
C THR A 2 -8.27 5.31 -0.84
N TYR A 3 -7.27 6.19 -1.00
CA TYR A 3 -5.91 5.92 -0.55
C TYR A 3 -5.83 5.59 0.94
N GLN A 4 -6.51 6.38 1.80
CA GLN A 4 -6.50 6.11 3.25
C GLN A 4 -7.14 4.76 3.60
N GLU A 5 -8.20 4.36 2.90
CA GLU A 5 -8.87 3.08 3.13
C GLU A 5 -7.96 1.92 2.74
N LEU A 6 -7.24 2.05 1.63
CA LEU A 6 -6.26 1.07 1.20
C LEU A 6 -5.12 0.94 2.22
N VAL A 7 -4.53 2.05 2.63
CA VAL A 7 -3.41 2.05 3.59
C VAL A 7 -3.84 1.49 4.94
N GLN A 8 -5.04 1.86 5.40
CA GLN A 8 -5.62 1.31 6.62
C GLN A 8 -5.87 -0.21 6.50
N PHE A 9 -6.35 -0.67 5.34
CA PHE A 9 -6.53 -2.09 5.07
C PHE A 9 -5.19 -2.84 5.14
N LEU A 10 -4.16 -2.32 4.48
CA LEU A 10 -2.82 -2.92 4.49
C LEU A 10 -2.27 -3.02 5.92
N ASN A 11 -2.36 -1.94 6.71
CA ASN A 11 -1.90 -1.94 8.10
C ASN A 11 -2.53 -3.07 8.94
N GLN A 12 -3.79 -3.41 8.68
CA GLN A 12 -4.51 -4.45 9.40
C GLN A 12 -4.18 -5.88 8.93
N HIS A 13 -3.69 -6.07 7.70
CA HIS A 13 -3.59 -7.39 7.07
C HIS A 13 -2.16 -7.85 6.76
N LEU A 14 -1.18 -6.95 6.75
CA LEU A 14 0.21 -7.28 6.41
C LEU A 14 0.87 -8.25 7.39
N GLY A 15 0.43 -8.27 8.66
CA GLY A 15 0.98 -9.15 9.70
C GLY A 15 2.40 -8.75 10.16
N TYR A 16 2.87 -7.58 9.75
CA TYR A 16 4.08 -6.93 10.26
C TYR A 16 3.79 -5.44 10.52
N PRO A 17 4.56 -4.76 11.40
CA PRO A 17 4.37 -3.33 11.66
C PRO A 17 4.51 -2.53 10.36
N PHE A 18 3.46 -1.76 10.02
CA PHE A 18 3.43 -0.92 8.83
C PHE A 18 3.26 0.56 9.21
N LEU A 19 2.13 0.95 9.81
CA LEU A 19 1.92 2.34 10.25
C LEU A 19 2.24 2.58 11.72
N GLU A 20 2.61 1.52 12.46
CA GLU A 20 2.65 1.55 13.93
C GLU A 20 1.30 2.05 14.48
N ASP A 21 1.31 3.16 15.24
CA ASP A 21 0.14 3.82 15.79
C ASP A 21 -0.31 5.07 14.96
N MET A 22 0.32 5.32 13.82
CA MET A 22 0.04 6.49 12.98
C MET A 22 -1.23 6.30 12.13
N ALA A 23 -2.00 7.37 11.99
CA ALA A 23 -3.07 7.44 10.99
C ALA A 23 -2.48 7.49 9.56
N PRO A 24 -3.15 6.95 8.53
CA PRO A 24 -2.67 6.92 7.14
C PRO A 24 -2.15 8.27 6.60
N GLU A 25 -2.89 9.35 6.84
CA GLU A 25 -2.51 10.69 6.38
C GLU A 25 -1.26 11.22 7.11
N ALA A 26 -1.16 10.96 8.42
CA ALA A 26 -0.01 11.37 9.21
C ALA A 26 1.25 10.59 8.81
N ALA A 27 1.11 9.29 8.55
CA ALA A 27 2.19 8.43 8.05
C ALA A 27 2.66 8.88 6.66
N LEU A 28 1.73 9.17 5.73
CA LEU A 28 2.09 9.71 4.42
C LEU A 28 2.84 11.04 4.53
N ARG A 29 2.38 11.97 5.37
CA ARG A 29 3.07 13.24 5.59
C ARG A 29 4.48 13.03 6.12
N ALA A 30 4.64 12.15 7.11
CA ALA A 30 5.96 11.79 7.63
C ALA A 30 6.85 11.14 6.54
N ALA A 31 6.28 10.33 5.64
CA ALA A 31 7.01 9.72 4.52
C ALA A 31 7.50 10.76 3.51
N GLN A 32 6.70 11.81 3.26
CA GLN A 32 7.04 12.89 2.34
C GLN A 32 8.05 13.88 2.94
N GLU A 33 8.06 14.01 4.26
CA GLU A 33 8.99 14.84 5.02
C GLU A 33 10.28 14.11 5.44
N ASP A 34 10.46 12.85 5.02
CA ASP A 34 11.61 12.00 5.37
C ASP A 34 11.77 11.80 6.89
N LYS A 35 10.64 11.66 7.61
CA LYS A 35 10.54 11.50 9.07
C LYS A 35 10.09 10.11 9.51
N LEU A 36 9.93 9.18 8.58
CA LEU A 36 9.57 7.80 8.87
C LEU A 36 10.83 6.95 8.99
N ASP A 37 11.00 6.28 10.14
CA ASP A 37 12.18 5.45 10.40
C ASP A 37 12.24 4.20 9.51
N ASP A 38 11.08 3.60 9.19
CA ASP A 38 11.02 2.44 8.30
C ASP A 38 10.99 2.85 6.82
N ALA A 39 12.15 2.72 6.17
CA ALA A 39 12.32 3.06 4.75
C ALA A 39 11.37 2.29 3.82
N LEU A 40 11.04 1.03 4.14
CA LEU A 40 10.09 0.26 3.34
C LEU A 40 8.69 0.88 3.41
N THR A 41 8.21 1.20 4.61
CA THR A 41 6.92 1.86 4.79
C THR A 41 6.88 3.20 4.05
N ALA A 42 7.90 4.04 4.20
CA ALA A 42 7.97 5.32 3.50
C ALA A 42 7.91 5.15 1.96
N GLU A 43 8.67 4.19 1.41
CA GLU A 43 8.67 3.90 -0.02
C GLU A 43 7.29 3.41 -0.49
N VAL A 44 6.64 2.50 0.25
CA VAL A 44 5.32 1.96 -0.12
C VAL A 44 4.25 3.06 -0.10
N LEU A 45 4.22 3.89 0.95
CA LEU A 45 3.25 4.97 1.07
C LEU A 45 3.37 5.96 -0.10
N ASN A 46 4.60 6.39 -0.39
CA ASN A 46 4.88 7.30 -1.48
C ASN A 46 4.60 6.67 -2.85
N ALA A 47 4.97 5.40 -3.06
CA ALA A 47 4.75 4.70 -4.32
C ALA A 47 3.26 4.50 -4.64
N LEU A 48 2.46 4.12 -3.66
CA LEU A 48 1.00 4.00 -3.82
C LEU A 48 0.36 5.35 -4.11
N TYR A 49 0.79 6.41 -3.39
CA TYR A 49 0.24 7.75 -3.55
C TYR A 49 0.57 8.34 -4.93
N GLN A 50 1.83 8.23 -5.36
CA GLN A 50 2.29 8.71 -6.66
C GLN A 50 1.76 7.86 -7.81
N GLY A 51 1.71 6.53 -7.66
CA GLY A 51 1.21 5.61 -8.68
C GLY A 51 -0.24 5.93 -9.07
N ASN A 52 -1.07 6.26 -8.09
CA ASN A 52 -2.47 6.66 -8.29
C ASN A 52 -2.64 8.17 -8.54
N GLN A 53 -1.55 8.94 -8.63
CA GLN A 53 -1.58 10.40 -8.85
C GLN A 53 -2.44 11.16 -7.82
N CYS A 54 -2.44 10.69 -6.57
CA CYS A 54 -3.22 11.32 -5.52
C CYS A 54 -2.73 12.74 -5.20
N GLN A 55 -3.66 13.63 -4.91
CA GLN A 55 -3.48 14.97 -4.36
C GLN A 55 -3.95 15.07 -2.90
N SER A 56 -4.78 14.12 -2.45
CA SER A 56 -5.20 13.96 -1.05
C SER A 56 -5.30 12.49 -0.64
N ALA A 57 -5.32 12.22 0.67
CA ALA A 57 -5.54 10.87 1.20
C ALA A 57 -6.96 10.32 0.94
N ASN A 58 -7.91 11.19 0.57
CA ASN A 58 -9.28 10.81 0.22
C ASN A 58 -9.44 10.49 -1.27
N ASP A 59 -8.38 10.64 -2.07
CA ASP A 59 -8.46 10.41 -3.49
C ASP A 59 -8.64 8.93 -3.81
N PRO A 60 -9.38 8.60 -4.89
CA PRO A 60 -9.61 7.22 -5.28
C PRO A 60 -8.30 6.56 -5.71
N VAL A 61 -8.21 5.26 -5.46
CA VAL A 61 -7.11 4.40 -5.92
C VAL A 61 -7.67 3.20 -6.66
N ASP A 62 -6.90 2.68 -7.61
CA ASP A 62 -7.24 1.46 -8.33
C ASP A 62 -6.09 0.46 -8.37
N ARG A 63 -6.45 -0.78 -8.75
CA ARG A 63 -5.54 -1.92 -8.74
C ARG A 63 -4.33 -1.69 -9.65
N ALA A 64 -4.57 -1.25 -10.89
CA ALA A 64 -3.51 -1.16 -11.89
C ALA A 64 -2.44 -0.15 -11.47
N HIS A 65 -2.86 1.07 -11.16
CA HIS A 65 -1.96 2.14 -10.75
C HIS A 65 -1.24 1.85 -9.42
N SER A 66 -1.89 1.17 -8.49
CA SER A 66 -1.26 0.75 -7.23
C SER A 66 -0.15 -0.28 -7.45
N PHE A 67 -0.37 -1.26 -8.34
CA PHE A 67 0.66 -2.25 -8.68
C PHE A 67 1.79 -1.65 -9.51
N ASP A 68 1.48 -0.74 -10.44
CA ASP A 68 2.46 -0.03 -11.25
C ASP A 68 3.36 0.86 -10.38
N GLY A 69 2.79 1.57 -9.42
CA GLY A 69 3.55 2.37 -8.44
C GLY A 69 4.58 1.53 -7.68
N LEU A 70 4.23 0.30 -7.30
CA LEU A 70 5.11 -0.62 -6.58
C LEU A 70 6.02 -1.46 -7.48
N ALA A 71 5.95 -1.35 -8.81
CA ALA A 71 6.64 -2.24 -9.74
C ALA A 71 8.16 -2.27 -9.51
N ARG A 72 8.78 -1.10 -9.29
CA ARG A 72 10.23 -1.01 -9.03
C ARG A 72 10.63 -1.68 -7.73
N LEU A 73 9.89 -1.46 -6.65
CA LEU A 73 10.10 -2.11 -5.36
C LEU A 73 10.02 -3.63 -5.52
N ARG A 74 8.95 -4.13 -6.17
CA ARG A 74 8.74 -5.57 -6.39
C ARG A 74 9.89 -6.20 -7.16
N LEU A 75 10.29 -5.62 -8.29
CA LEU A 75 11.42 -6.11 -9.09
C LEU A 75 12.73 -6.11 -8.31
N ARG A 76 13.04 -5.03 -7.58
CA ARG A 76 14.26 -4.91 -6.78
C ARG A 76 14.35 -5.99 -5.70
N THR A 77 13.22 -6.33 -5.07
CA THR A 77 13.20 -7.37 -4.03
C THR A 77 13.23 -8.81 -4.54
N GLN A 78 13.11 -9.01 -5.85
CA GLN A 78 13.16 -10.33 -6.49
C GLN A 78 14.53 -10.66 -7.09
N ALA A 79 15.49 -9.73 -7.04
CA ALA A 79 16.86 -9.97 -7.49
C ALA A 79 17.54 -11.09 -6.66
N ASP A 80 18.46 -11.82 -7.28
CA ASP A 80 19.11 -12.99 -6.67
C ASP A 80 19.86 -12.68 -5.36
N ASP A 81 20.30 -11.44 -5.18
CA ASP A 81 21.04 -10.94 -4.01
C ASP A 81 20.17 -10.16 -3.01
N ALA A 82 18.86 -10.08 -3.23
CA ALA A 82 17.94 -9.34 -2.36
C ALA A 82 17.79 -9.99 -0.98
N ASP A 83 17.61 -9.17 0.06
CA ASP A 83 17.33 -9.65 1.42
C ASP A 83 16.03 -10.50 1.43
N PRO A 84 16.10 -11.80 1.81
CA PRO A 84 14.92 -12.66 1.86
C PRO A 84 13.81 -12.16 2.81
N ARG A 85 14.16 -11.40 3.85
CA ARG A 85 13.17 -10.80 4.76
C ARG A 85 12.39 -9.70 4.06
N LEU A 86 13.08 -8.84 3.31
CA LEU A 86 12.48 -7.77 2.52
C LEU A 86 11.59 -8.35 1.42
N PHE A 87 12.07 -9.38 0.71
CA PHE A 87 11.27 -10.11 -0.29
C PHE A 87 9.95 -10.62 0.30
N ARG A 88 9.98 -11.29 1.47
CA ARG A 88 8.75 -11.80 2.11
C ARG A 88 7.78 -10.68 2.49
N LYS A 89 8.27 -9.54 2.99
CA LYS A 89 7.43 -8.38 3.30
C LYS A 89 6.72 -7.83 2.05
N VAL A 90 7.46 -7.67 0.94
CA VAL A 90 6.92 -7.15 -0.33
C VAL A 90 6.01 -8.17 -1.04
N LEU A 91 6.29 -9.46 -0.91
CA LEU A 91 5.41 -10.52 -1.38
C LEU A 91 4.06 -10.47 -0.64
N LYS A 92 4.09 -10.40 0.69
CA LYS A 92 2.89 -10.27 1.51
C LYS A 92 2.13 -8.97 1.21
N LEU A 93 2.85 -7.86 1.01
CA LEU A 93 2.27 -6.60 0.55
C LEU A 93 1.51 -6.75 -0.76
N SER A 94 2.11 -7.42 -1.75
CA SER A 94 1.47 -7.65 -3.04
C SER A 94 0.19 -8.48 -2.90
N GLN A 95 0.20 -9.50 -2.04
CA GLN A 95 -0.96 -10.35 -1.78
C GLN A 95 -2.10 -9.57 -1.10
N GLU A 96 -1.79 -8.78 -0.07
CA GLU A 96 -2.83 -8.02 0.64
C GLU A 96 -3.33 -6.82 -0.15
N LEU A 97 -2.49 -6.23 -1.01
CA LEU A 97 -2.93 -5.21 -1.96
C LEU A 97 -3.99 -5.77 -2.92
N ASP A 98 -3.76 -6.97 -3.47
CA ASP A 98 -4.70 -7.64 -4.36
C ASP A 98 -6.02 -7.97 -3.63
N ASN A 99 -5.90 -8.53 -2.42
CA ASN A 99 -7.02 -8.85 -1.54
C ASN A 99 -7.87 -7.62 -1.20
N ALA A 100 -7.24 -6.46 -0.96
CA ALA A 100 -7.96 -5.21 -0.69
C ALA A 100 -8.92 -4.87 -1.84
N PHE A 101 -8.43 -4.94 -3.08
CA PHE A 101 -9.25 -4.64 -4.25
C PHE A 101 -10.30 -5.72 -4.54
N ASP A 102 -10.02 -6.99 -4.25
CA ASP A 102 -11.04 -8.06 -4.34
C ASP A 102 -12.19 -7.81 -3.37
N GLN A 103 -11.88 -7.47 -2.12
CA GLN A 103 -12.89 -7.15 -1.11
C GLN A 103 -13.71 -5.93 -1.49
N GLU A 104 -13.08 -4.91 -2.08
CA GLU A 104 -13.79 -3.74 -2.59
C GLU A 104 -14.77 -4.08 -3.71
N LEU A 105 -14.36 -4.90 -4.68
CA LEU A 105 -15.25 -5.37 -5.74
C LEU A 105 -16.45 -6.15 -5.16
N ILE A 106 -16.21 -7.00 -4.16
CA ILE A 106 -17.29 -7.72 -3.45
C ILE A 106 -18.24 -6.73 -2.76
N ARG A 107 -17.71 -5.72 -2.05
CA ARG A 107 -18.52 -4.69 -1.40
C ARG A 107 -19.38 -3.91 -2.39
N GLN A 108 -18.81 -3.48 -3.51
CA GLN A 108 -19.52 -2.76 -4.57
C GLN A 108 -20.63 -3.62 -5.19
N ARG A 109 -20.34 -4.90 -5.48
CA ARG A 109 -21.33 -5.85 -5.98
C ARG A 109 -22.48 -6.04 -4.98
N ASN A 110 -22.19 -6.21 -3.70
CA ASN A 110 -23.21 -6.39 -2.67
C ASN A 110 -24.05 -5.13 -2.45
N ALA A 111 -23.48 -3.94 -2.64
CA ALA A 111 -24.21 -2.69 -2.58
C ALA A 111 -25.15 -2.52 -3.78
N ALA A 112 -24.74 -2.95 -4.99
CA ALA A 112 -25.56 -2.87 -6.19
C ALA A 112 -26.76 -3.86 -6.20
N LEU A 113 -26.73 -4.88 -5.34
CA LEU A 113 -27.80 -5.88 -5.19
C LEU A 113 -28.83 -5.50 -4.11
N LYS A 114 -28.61 -4.41 -3.38
CA LYS A 114 -29.53 -3.86 -2.36
C LYS A 114 -30.34 -2.72 -2.94
#